data_AF-A0A8J3U4Y0-F1
#
_entry.id   AF-A0A8J3U4Y0-F1
#
_cell.length_a   1.000
_cell.length_b   1.000
_cell.length_c   1.000
_cell.angle_alpha   90.00
_cell.angle_beta   90.00
_cell.angle_gamma   90.00
#
_symmetry.space_group_name_H-M   'P 1'
#
loop_
_entity.id
_entity.type
_entity.pdbx_description
1 polymer ?
#
loop_
_entity_poly.entity_id
_entity_poly.type
_entity_poly.pdbx_seq_one_letter_code
_entity_poly.pdbx_strand_id
1 'polypeptide(L)'
;MRSKRTVRIGIAGLVAAAAAIPGMSVPATAAMPDGGPAATPASWQLKYSEDFQGREKDLNTDSSPWIRWTGDQPVDTIMDDYGDWWKNDYGPAMQAALNSFATYRKDVQFGKDGWLTASLSARDWDKNGTPERPPTISTEKAKAGNVLKINSPDSYDGALITTTQKLPPEYRLEYRLKTLDFGGERNGSISYDGKENGYTPVAGECKTQFPYAEGIGTKGWNSQITTNPCDWQSVTNGPFGYNAFHLLGIVDFSNPKPANLHFWHYRRKILMDSFAQHPDRIGTGTGGRICDPTTNTYYPIRDSTNNIIDMWINGMPNYKPGKGGITGNSQWFMTTCSGGVAEPVSPSAAAEMVPELMPNSDYVFAVERDKTGYTEEVTGTFLHGGYRTIRFHRDFVVDNVPIWHYNNTPDQYDGSYNGTLVQNGVYNRQEWPDQWPAGSGYPDFPVIGDPYTDAGEGSATIDSIKLYVPKHK
;
A
#
# COMPACT_ATOMS: atom_id res chain seq x y z
N MET A 1 -69.45 23.36 0.57
CA MET A 1 -69.95 24.43 -0.33
C MET A 1 -68.95 25.58 -0.35
N ARG A 2 -68.76 26.20 -1.52
CA ARG A 2 -67.77 27.22 -1.92
C ARG A 2 -66.33 26.71 -2.10
N SER A 3 -65.60 27.01 -3.17
CA SER A 3 -65.90 27.38 -4.56
C SER A 3 -64.57 27.29 -5.30
N LYS A 4 -64.56 26.61 -6.45
CA LYS A 4 -63.41 26.52 -7.37
C LYS A 4 -63.06 27.90 -7.95
N ARG A 5 -61.77 28.15 -8.18
CA ARG A 5 -61.29 29.05 -9.25
C ARG A 5 -60.23 28.36 -10.07
N THR A 6 -60.62 28.08 -11.30
CA THR A 6 -59.82 27.60 -12.43
C THR A 6 -59.21 28.82 -13.12
N VAL A 7 -57.93 28.74 -13.51
CA VAL A 7 -57.35 29.59 -14.57
C VAL A 7 -56.74 28.67 -15.62
N ARG A 8 -56.91 29.11 -16.87
CA ARG A 8 -56.82 28.37 -18.12
C ARG A 8 -55.53 28.74 -18.88
N ILE A 9 -55.01 27.73 -19.58
CA ILE A 9 -54.48 27.71 -20.97
C ILE A 9 -53.11 28.35 -21.26
N GLY A 10 -52.28 27.54 -21.93
CA GLY A 10 -51.18 27.98 -22.80
C GLY A 10 -50.47 26.80 -23.47
N ILE A 11 -51.14 26.09 -24.38
CA ILE A 11 -50.50 25.12 -25.30
C ILE A 11 -50.01 25.91 -26.52
N ALA A 12 -48.71 25.84 -26.80
CA ALA A 12 -48.15 26.18 -28.09
C ALA A 12 -47.33 24.98 -28.58
N GLY A 13 -47.80 24.37 -29.66
CA GLY A 13 -47.08 23.31 -30.36
C GLY A 13 -45.99 23.89 -31.25
N LEU A 14 -44.94 23.09 -31.47
CA LEU A 14 -44.00 23.28 -32.56
C LEU A 14 -43.60 21.90 -33.12
N VAL A 15 -43.93 21.73 -34.39
CA VAL A 15 -43.58 20.64 -35.29
C VAL A 15 -42.14 20.85 -35.77
N ALA A 16 -41.30 19.81 -35.77
CA ALA A 16 -40.15 19.73 -36.67
C ALA A 16 -39.59 18.30 -36.81
N ALA A 17 -39.76 17.78 -38.03
CA ALA A 17 -38.83 16.96 -38.83
C ALA A 17 -38.11 15.74 -38.20
N ALA A 18 -38.58 14.55 -38.60
CA ALA A 18 -37.77 13.35 -38.65
C ALA A 18 -36.77 13.43 -39.82
N ALA A 19 -35.48 13.51 -39.52
CA ALA A 19 -34.40 13.32 -40.50
C ALA A 19 -33.83 11.90 -40.33
N ALA A 20 -34.03 11.08 -41.36
CA ALA A 20 -33.38 9.77 -41.48
C ALA A 20 -31.91 9.98 -41.87
N ILE A 21 -30.98 9.56 -41.02
CA ILE A 21 -29.55 9.48 -41.36
C ILE A 21 -29.26 8.02 -41.77
N PRO A 22 -28.71 7.78 -42.97
CA PRO A 22 -28.34 6.43 -43.40
C PRO A 22 -26.99 6.02 -42.78
N GLY A 23 -26.95 4.77 -42.29
CA GLY A 23 -25.75 3.91 -42.29
C GLY A 23 -24.54 4.40 -41.50
N MET A 24 -24.57 4.26 -40.18
CA MET A 24 -23.34 4.07 -39.41
C MET A 24 -23.13 2.57 -39.20
N SER A 25 -22.16 2.02 -39.93
CA SER A 25 -21.57 0.71 -39.66
C SER A 25 -20.99 0.73 -38.24
N VAL A 26 -21.59 -0.08 -37.36
CA VAL A 26 -21.03 -0.40 -36.04
C VAL A 26 -19.68 -1.07 -36.26
N PRO A 27 -18.56 -0.54 -35.74
CA PRO A 27 -17.30 -1.28 -35.77
C PRO A 27 -17.49 -2.52 -34.92
N ALA A 28 -17.18 -3.68 -35.50
CA ALA A 28 -17.19 -4.95 -34.79
C ALA A 28 -16.38 -4.81 -33.50
N THR A 29 -17.04 -5.04 -32.36
CA THR A 29 -16.40 -5.27 -31.08
C THR A 29 -15.36 -6.35 -31.25
N ALA A 30 -14.09 -5.97 -31.17
CA ALA A 30 -12.99 -6.91 -31.08
C ALA A 30 -13.27 -7.82 -29.87
N ALA A 31 -13.40 -9.12 -30.12
CA ALA A 31 -13.46 -10.11 -29.07
C ALA A 31 -12.20 -9.97 -28.20
N MET A 32 -12.41 -9.73 -26.90
CA MET A 32 -11.33 -9.71 -25.94
C MET A 32 -10.70 -11.11 -25.89
N PRO A 33 -9.37 -11.25 -26.00
CA PRO A 33 -8.72 -12.55 -25.94
C PRO A 33 -8.86 -13.14 -24.54
N ASP A 34 -9.15 -14.44 -24.50
CA ASP A 34 -9.21 -15.25 -23.28
C ASP A 34 -7.99 -15.04 -22.39
N GLY A 35 -8.27 -14.73 -21.12
CA GLY A 35 -7.29 -14.36 -20.11
C GLY A 35 -6.46 -15.53 -19.61
N GLY A 36 -5.32 -15.76 -20.25
CA GLY A 36 -4.13 -16.24 -19.56
C GLY A 36 -3.37 -15.05 -18.94
N PRO A 37 -2.41 -15.29 -18.02
CA PRO A 37 -1.43 -14.26 -17.66
C PRO A 37 -0.80 -13.71 -18.95
N ALA A 38 -0.70 -12.40 -19.09
CA ALA A 38 0.01 -11.81 -20.21
C ALA A 38 1.42 -12.44 -20.27
N ALA A 39 1.74 -13.09 -21.39
CA ALA A 39 3.06 -13.69 -21.57
C ALA A 39 4.12 -12.61 -21.34
N THR A 40 5.14 -12.89 -20.53
CA THR A 40 6.23 -11.95 -20.29
C THR A 40 6.72 -11.41 -21.63
N PRO A 41 6.72 -10.08 -21.85
CA PRO A 41 7.13 -9.50 -23.13
C PRO A 41 8.47 -10.08 -23.57
N ALA A 42 8.63 -10.33 -24.87
CA ALA A 42 9.80 -11.01 -25.43
C ALA A 42 11.16 -10.35 -25.09
N SER A 43 11.16 -9.16 -24.50
CA SER A 43 12.30 -8.35 -24.04
C SER A 43 12.88 -8.74 -22.67
N TRP A 44 12.18 -9.50 -21.82
CA TRP A 44 12.64 -9.80 -20.45
C TRP A 44 13.25 -11.21 -20.33
N GLN A 45 14.31 -11.34 -19.54
CA GLN A 45 14.99 -12.59 -19.18
C GLN A 45 14.88 -12.84 -17.68
N LEU A 46 14.52 -14.06 -17.29
CA LEU A 46 14.48 -14.46 -15.89
C LEU A 46 15.90 -14.44 -15.29
N LYS A 47 16.07 -13.71 -14.18
CA LYS A 47 17.31 -13.63 -13.40
C LYS A 47 17.22 -14.47 -12.12
N TYR A 48 16.16 -14.29 -11.35
CA TYR A 48 15.88 -15.06 -10.14
C TYR A 48 14.44 -15.56 -10.11
N SER A 49 14.22 -16.72 -9.47
CA SER A 49 12.92 -17.33 -9.28
C SER A 49 12.92 -18.12 -7.99
N GLU A 50 12.07 -17.73 -7.04
CA GLU A 50 11.75 -18.50 -5.86
C GLU A 50 10.32 -19.03 -5.99
N ASP A 51 10.16 -20.34 -5.84
CA ASP A 51 8.87 -21.06 -5.88
C ASP A 51 8.59 -21.82 -4.57
N PHE A 52 9.51 -21.73 -3.59
CA PHE A 52 9.46 -22.36 -2.27
C PHE A 52 9.31 -23.90 -2.28
N GLN A 53 9.49 -24.54 -3.44
CA GLN A 53 9.47 -25.99 -3.56
C GLN A 53 10.85 -26.57 -3.25
N GLY A 54 10.88 -27.64 -2.46
CA GLY A 54 12.13 -28.31 -2.06
C GLY A 54 12.67 -27.80 -0.73
N ARG A 55 13.48 -28.63 -0.05
CA ARG A 55 13.99 -28.34 1.31
C ARG A 55 15.00 -27.20 1.33
N GLU A 56 15.73 -27.02 0.24
CA GLU A 56 16.71 -25.96 0.05
C GLU A 56 16.06 -24.57 -0.06
N LYS A 57 14.74 -24.51 -0.27
CA LYS A 57 13.94 -23.28 -0.31
C LYS A 57 13.03 -23.14 0.91
N ASP A 58 13.19 -24.00 1.92
CA ASP A 58 12.48 -23.86 3.19
C ASP A 58 13.04 -22.66 3.96
N LEU A 59 12.19 -21.66 4.21
CA LEU A 59 12.49 -20.54 5.11
C LEU A 59 11.82 -20.79 6.46
N ASN A 60 12.52 -20.46 7.54
CA ASN A 60 11.92 -20.28 8.86
C ASN A 60 12.64 -19.19 9.65
N THR A 61 11.99 -18.04 9.80
CA THR A 61 12.55 -16.90 10.55
C THR A 61 12.63 -17.12 12.05
N ASP A 62 11.89 -18.06 12.65
CA ASP A 62 11.90 -18.29 14.10
C ASP A 62 13.25 -18.77 14.62
N SER A 63 14.03 -19.42 13.76
CA SER A 63 15.37 -19.91 14.07
C SER A 63 16.41 -18.80 14.24
N SER A 64 16.13 -17.60 13.70
CA SER A 64 17.05 -16.46 13.76
C SER A 64 16.83 -15.64 15.03
N PRO A 65 17.87 -15.10 15.65
CA PRO A 65 17.73 -14.32 16.88
C PRO A 65 17.03 -12.98 16.61
N TRP A 66 16.26 -12.51 17.58
CA TRP A 66 15.77 -11.14 17.63
C TRP A 66 16.89 -10.21 18.09
N ILE A 67 17.10 -9.10 17.38
CA ILE A 67 18.12 -8.10 17.72
C ILE A 67 17.40 -6.85 18.21
N ARG A 68 17.72 -6.40 19.42
CA ARG A 68 17.15 -5.18 19.96
C ARG A 68 17.55 -4.00 19.07
N TRP A 69 16.56 -3.23 18.66
CA TRP A 69 16.76 -1.99 17.92
C TRP A 69 16.60 -0.80 18.86
N THR A 70 17.53 0.14 18.76
CA THR A 70 17.61 1.32 19.66
C THR A 70 17.43 2.63 18.90
N GLY A 71 17.17 2.59 17.59
CA GLY A 71 17.09 3.78 16.74
C GLY A 71 18.44 4.44 16.45
N ASP A 72 19.56 3.76 16.73
CA ASP A 72 20.92 4.27 16.56
C ASP A 72 21.40 4.34 15.10
N GLN A 73 20.78 3.56 14.22
CA GLN A 73 21.00 3.55 12.77
C GLN A 73 19.67 3.76 12.05
N PRO A 74 19.11 4.99 12.08
CA PRO A 74 17.86 5.27 11.39
C PRO A 74 18.08 5.22 9.87
N VAL A 75 17.04 4.80 9.15
CA VAL A 75 17.01 4.85 7.70
C VAL A 75 16.81 6.29 7.21
N ASP A 76 16.02 7.05 7.97
CA ASP A 76 15.70 8.46 7.72
C ASP A 76 15.74 9.21 9.05
N THR A 77 16.41 10.36 9.12
CA THR A 77 16.47 11.16 10.34
C THR A 77 15.19 11.96 10.60
N ILE A 78 14.32 12.10 9.61
CA ILE A 78 13.08 12.88 9.64
C ILE A 78 11.91 12.01 10.07
N MET A 79 11.57 10.99 9.29
CA MET A 79 10.28 10.26 9.40
C MET A 79 10.37 8.85 10.02
N ASP A 80 11.57 8.33 10.30
CA ASP A 80 11.73 7.03 10.97
C ASP A 80 11.12 7.08 12.40
N ASP A 81 11.04 5.94 13.07
CA ASP A 81 10.35 5.77 14.37
C ASP A 81 10.90 6.70 15.47
N TYR A 82 12.20 7.02 15.40
CA TYR A 82 12.90 7.96 16.27
C TYR A 82 13.21 9.30 15.58
N GLY A 83 12.57 9.55 14.44
CA GLY A 83 12.79 10.70 13.58
C GLY A 83 12.43 12.03 14.24
N ASP A 84 13.06 13.09 13.75
CA ASP A 84 12.86 14.45 14.25
C ASP A 84 11.42 14.94 14.05
N TRP A 85 10.71 14.41 13.05
CA TRP A 85 9.30 14.74 12.81
C TRP A 85 8.46 14.59 14.09
N TRP A 86 8.60 13.43 14.73
CA TRP A 86 7.84 13.11 15.94
C TRP A 86 8.28 13.93 17.14
N LYS A 87 9.58 14.20 17.28
CA LYS A 87 10.10 15.05 18.37
C LYS A 87 9.57 16.48 18.25
N ASN A 88 9.39 16.98 17.03
CA ASN A 88 8.88 18.33 16.79
C ASN A 88 7.38 18.45 17.08
N ASP A 89 6.61 17.39 16.88
CA ASP A 89 5.17 17.36 17.15
C ASP A 89 4.83 17.01 18.61
N TYR A 90 5.62 16.16 19.25
CA TYR A 90 5.28 15.60 20.57
C TYR A 90 6.25 16.03 21.69
N GLY A 91 7.41 16.59 21.36
CA GLY A 91 8.41 17.01 22.34
C GLY A 91 8.93 15.85 23.20
N PRO A 92 9.25 16.09 24.49
CA PRO A 92 9.79 15.06 25.40
C PRO A 92 8.87 13.84 25.60
N ALA A 93 7.57 13.99 25.38
CA ALA A 93 6.63 12.89 25.58
C ALA A 93 6.75 11.80 24.51
N MET A 94 7.26 12.12 23.31
CA MET A 94 7.60 11.10 22.31
C MET A 94 8.61 10.11 22.85
N GLN A 95 9.68 10.63 23.49
CA GLN A 95 10.71 9.77 24.05
C GLN A 95 10.17 8.91 25.19
N ALA A 96 9.24 9.42 25.99
CA ALA A 96 8.58 8.63 27.03
C ALA A 96 7.74 7.50 26.44
N ALA A 97 6.99 7.75 25.36
CA ALA A 97 6.21 6.75 24.64
C ALA A 97 7.11 5.67 24.00
N LEU A 98 8.17 6.07 23.28
CA LEU A 98 9.15 5.14 22.72
C LEU A 98 9.91 4.35 23.81
N ASN A 99 10.12 4.97 24.98
CA ASN A 99 10.69 4.30 26.15
C ASN A 99 9.67 3.45 26.91
N SER A 100 8.42 3.28 26.46
CA SER A 100 7.46 2.41 27.15
C SER A 100 7.56 0.94 26.71
N PHE A 101 8.16 0.68 25.56
CA PHE A 101 8.42 -0.66 25.01
C PHE A 101 9.89 -0.77 24.55
N ALA A 102 10.29 -1.94 24.09
CA ALA A 102 11.50 -2.14 23.30
C ALA A 102 11.12 -2.71 21.93
N THR A 103 11.78 -2.27 20.88
CA THR A 103 11.60 -2.83 19.54
C THR A 103 12.71 -3.81 19.25
N TYR A 104 12.37 -4.94 18.65
CA TYR A 104 13.29 -5.93 18.14
C TYR A 104 13.08 -6.09 16.65
N ARG A 105 14.19 -6.27 15.93
CA ARG A 105 14.19 -6.52 14.49
C ARG A 105 14.93 -7.80 14.16
N LYS A 106 14.60 -8.36 13.02
CA LYS A 106 15.21 -9.58 12.49
C LYS A 106 15.20 -9.52 10.97
N ASP A 107 16.35 -9.80 10.37
CA ASP A 107 16.51 -9.92 8.92
C ASP A 107 17.06 -11.30 8.58
N VAL A 108 16.43 -12.02 7.66
CA VAL A 108 16.86 -13.35 7.21
C VAL A 108 16.96 -13.36 5.69
N GLN A 109 18.18 -13.53 5.16
CA GLN A 109 18.41 -13.68 3.73
C GLN A 109 18.00 -15.08 3.27
N PHE A 110 17.33 -15.16 2.12
CA PHE A 110 16.86 -16.42 1.56
C PHE A 110 16.77 -16.38 0.02
N GLY A 111 16.39 -17.52 -0.55
CA GLY A 111 16.34 -17.71 -1.99
C GLY A 111 17.72 -17.95 -2.60
N LYS A 112 17.76 -18.17 -3.91
CA LYS A 112 18.98 -18.43 -4.67
C LYS A 112 19.99 -17.28 -4.49
N ASP A 113 21.20 -17.60 -4.07
CA ASP A 113 22.26 -16.61 -3.80
C ASP A 113 21.89 -15.58 -2.71
N GLY A 114 20.87 -15.85 -1.88
CA GLY A 114 20.42 -14.94 -0.82
C GLY A 114 19.84 -13.62 -1.35
N TRP A 115 19.26 -13.61 -2.55
CA TRP A 115 18.81 -12.39 -3.22
C TRP A 115 17.59 -11.72 -2.58
N LEU A 116 16.82 -12.46 -1.75
CA LEU A 116 15.71 -11.94 -0.96
C LEU A 116 16.08 -11.82 0.51
N THR A 117 15.41 -10.90 1.20
CA THR A 117 15.48 -10.72 2.65
C THR A 117 14.06 -10.68 3.21
N ALA A 118 13.80 -11.50 4.23
CA ALA A 118 12.64 -11.40 5.10
C ALA A 118 12.99 -10.47 6.25
N SER A 119 12.30 -9.33 6.39
CA SER A 119 12.53 -8.34 7.44
C SER A 119 11.31 -8.26 8.36
N LEU A 120 11.57 -8.34 9.67
CA LEU A 120 10.54 -8.43 10.70
C LEU A 120 10.83 -7.45 11.84
N SER A 121 9.76 -6.94 12.45
CA SER A 121 9.78 -6.10 13.64
C SER A 121 8.76 -6.60 14.64
N ALA A 122 9.07 -6.50 15.93
CA ALA A 122 8.14 -6.82 17.00
C ALA A 122 8.45 -5.98 18.24
N ARG A 123 7.44 -5.80 19.11
CA ARG A 123 7.60 -5.09 20.38
C ARG A 123 7.73 -6.06 21.54
N ASP A 124 8.55 -5.66 22.50
CA ASP A 124 8.74 -6.23 23.83
C ASP A 124 8.23 -5.18 24.83
N TRP A 125 6.98 -5.35 25.28
CA TRP A 125 6.25 -4.40 26.09
C TRP A 125 6.74 -4.38 27.54
N ASP A 126 7.05 -5.54 28.11
CA ASP A 126 7.53 -5.65 29.49
C ASP A 126 9.05 -5.52 29.62
N LYS A 127 9.76 -5.51 28.48
CA LYS A 127 11.22 -5.38 28.34
C LYS A 127 11.99 -6.54 28.95
N ASN A 128 11.42 -7.74 28.92
CA ASN A 128 12.07 -8.96 29.41
C ASN A 128 13.12 -9.52 28.45
N GLY A 129 13.24 -8.97 27.24
CA GLY A 129 14.16 -9.39 26.20
C GLY A 129 13.53 -10.26 25.10
N THR A 130 12.22 -10.53 25.18
CA THR A 130 11.46 -11.39 24.27
C THR A 130 10.26 -10.63 23.73
N PRO A 131 10.16 -10.39 22.41
CA PRO A 131 8.98 -9.73 21.85
C PRO A 131 7.71 -10.54 22.07
N GLU A 132 6.60 -9.86 22.37
CA GLU A 132 5.28 -10.49 22.42
C GLU A 132 4.74 -10.70 21.01
N ARG A 133 4.12 -11.88 20.80
CA ARG A 133 3.49 -12.30 19.53
C ARG A 133 4.30 -11.87 18.29
N PRO A 134 5.57 -12.31 18.20
CA PRO A 134 6.40 -11.92 17.06
C PRO A 134 5.79 -12.42 15.75
N PRO A 135 5.93 -11.66 14.65
CA PRO A 135 5.53 -12.11 13.34
C PRO A 135 6.52 -13.14 12.81
N THR A 136 6.09 -13.90 11.82
CA THR A 136 6.88 -14.98 11.22
C THR A 136 6.77 -14.96 9.70
N ILE A 137 7.87 -15.28 9.03
CA ILE A 137 7.86 -15.64 7.61
C ILE A 137 8.45 -17.04 7.48
N SER A 138 7.65 -17.97 6.96
CA SER A 138 8.05 -19.38 6.88
C SER A 138 7.42 -20.11 5.72
N THR A 139 8.11 -21.12 5.19
CA THR A 139 7.53 -22.04 4.22
C THR A 139 6.53 -22.98 4.91
N GLU A 140 5.31 -23.07 4.38
CA GLU A 140 4.25 -23.96 4.85
C GLU A 140 3.80 -24.91 3.73
N LYS A 141 3.41 -26.15 4.08
CA LYS A 141 2.80 -27.07 3.12
C LYS A 141 1.34 -26.68 2.85
N ALA A 142 1.00 -26.37 1.60
CA ALA A 142 -0.37 -26.21 1.15
C ALA A 142 -0.80 -27.36 0.22
N LYS A 143 -2.09 -27.41 -0.12
CA LYS A 143 -2.66 -28.46 -0.99
C LYS A 143 -1.97 -28.54 -2.37
N ALA A 144 -1.53 -27.40 -2.91
CA ALA A 144 -0.94 -27.29 -4.24
C ALA A 144 0.59 -27.33 -4.26
N GLY A 145 1.23 -27.52 -3.09
CA GLY A 145 2.69 -27.41 -2.93
C GLY A 145 3.05 -26.55 -1.72
N ASN A 146 4.33 -26.32 -1.52
CA ASN A 146 4.80 -25.40 -0.50
C ASN A 146 4.44 -23.96 -0.88
N VAL A 147 4.15 -23.11 0.11
CA VAL A 147 3.96 -21.66 -0.06
C VAL A 147 4.80 -20.93 0.99
N LEU A 148 5.20 -19.71 0.70
CA LEU A 148 5.76 -18.82 1.71
C LEU A 148 4.62 -18.11 2.44
N LYS A 149 4.55 -18.26 3.76
CA LYS A 149 3.55 -17.59 4.59
C LYS A 149 4.15 -16.41 5.31
N ILE A 150 3.49 -15.27 5.21
CA ILE A 150 3.67 -14.11 6.07
C ILE A 150 2.56 -14.15 7.12
N ASN A 151 2.92 -14.05 8.39
CA ASN A 151 1.99 -14.01 9.51
C ASN A 151 2.37 -12.87 10.46
N SER A 152 1.49 -11.88 10.55
CA SER A 152 1.55 -10.67 11.41
C SER A 152 0.41 -10.77 12.42
N PRO A 153 0.63 -11.38 13.60
CA PRO A 153 -0.41 -11.58 14.61
C PRO A 153 -0.71 -10.34 15.49
N ASP A 154 0.06 -9.25 15.37
CA ASP A 154 -0.08 -8.05 16.20
C ASP A 154 0.00 -6.76 15.38
N SER A 155 -0.86 -5.78 15.69
CA SER A 155 -0.90 -4.47 15.02
C SER A 155 0.34 -3.59 15.24
N TYR A 156 1.24 -4.04 16.09
CA TYR A 156 2.50 -3.35 16.39
C TYR A 156 3.73 -4.08 15.84
N ASP A 157 3.51 -5.14 15.07
CA ASP A 157 4.59 -5.95 14.51
C ASP A 157 5.07 -5.43 13.15
N GLY A 158 5.19 -6.26 12.12
CA GLY A 158 5.67 -5.91 10.80
C GLY A 158 6.46 -7.06 10.23
N ALA A 159 6.07 -7.52 9.04
CA ALA A 159 6.73 -8.58 8.31
C ALA A 159 6.64 -8.33 6.80
N LEU A 160 7.79 -8.10 6.19
CA LEU A 160 7.91 -7.83 4.77
C LEU A 160 9.01 -8.65 4.11
N ILE A 161 8.88 -8.82 2.79
CA ILE A 161 9.89 -9.37 1.91
C ILE A 161 10.42 -8.24 1.03
N THR A 162 11.74 -8.18 0.90
CA THR A 162 12.45 -7.27 0.00
C THR A 162 13.61 -7.98 -0.68
N THR A 163 14.31 -7.29 -1.59
CA THR A 163 15.58 -7.78 -2.13
C THR A 163 16.75 -7.40 -1.22
N THR A 164 17.73 -8.29 -1.12
CA THR A 164 18.96 -8.06 -0.35
C THR A 164 19.84 -6.96 -0.97
N GLN A 165 19.71 -6.76 -2.28
CA GLN A 165 20.43 -5.74 -3.05
C GLN A 165 19.42 -4.88 -3.82
N LYS A 166 19.82 -3.65 -4.13
CA LYS A 166 18.98 -2.76 -4.97
C LYS A 166 18.67 -3.43 -6.31
N LEU A 167 17.46 -3.19 -6.81
CA LEU A 167 17.07 -3.65 -8.14
C LEU A 167 17.94 -3.00 -9.23
N PRO A 168 18.15 -3.67 -10.37
CA PRO A 168 18.87 -3.07 -11.49
C PRO A 168 18.10 -1.86 -12.06
N PRO A 169 18.70 -1.03 -12.92
CA PRO A 169 18.02 0.15 -13.48
C PRO A 169 16.77 -0.18 -14.31
N GLU A 170 16.74 -1.35 -14.95
CA GLU A 170 15.58 -1.84 -15.70
C GLU A 170 15.26 -3.25 -15.17
N TYR A 171 14.00 -3.50 -14.80
CA TYR A 171 13.55 -4.77 -14.25
C TYR A 171 12.07 -5.02 -14.48
N ARG A 172 11.68 -6.28 -14.38
CA ARG A 172 10.32 -6.69 -14.01
C ARG A 172 10.40 -7.55 -12.77
N LEU A 173 9.72 -7.15 -11.70
CA LEU A 173 9.49 -7.98 -10.53
C LEU A 173 8.06 -8.49 -10.57
N GLU A 174 7.87 -9.77 -10.34
CA GLU A 174 6.56 -10.43 -10.35
C GLU A 174 6.44 -11.34 -9.13
N TYR A 175 5.29 -11.36 -8.48
CA TYR A 175 4.98 -12.36 -7.47
C TYR A 175 3.54 -12.86 -7.56
N ARG A 176 3.31 -14.06 -7.05
CA ARG A 176 2.00 -14.73 -7.06
C ARG A 176 1.44 -14.86 -5.65
N LEU A 177 0.35 -14.13 -5.38
CA LEU A 177 -0.42 -14.16 -4.14
C LEU A 177 -1.44 -15.32 -4.19
N LYS A 178 -1.45 -16.14 -3.14
CA LYS A 178 -2.33 -17.31 -2.98
C LYS A 178 -3.45 -17.08 -2.00
N THR A 179 -3.18 -16.42 -0.87
CA THR A 179 -4.19 -16.04 0.12
C THR A 179 -3.87 -14.67 0.69
N LEU A 180 -4.91 -13.94 1.10
CA LEU A 180 -4.79 -12.67 1.80
C LEU A 180 -5.86 -12.58 2.89
N ASP A 181 -5.43 -12.29 4.11
CA ASP A 181 -6.28 -12.04 5.26
C ASP A 181 -5.73 -10.87 6.06
N PHE A 182 -5.71 -9.69 5.42
CA PHE A 182 -5.37 -8.39 5.98
C PHE A 182 -6.58 -7.44 5.84
N GLY A 183 -7.74 -7.95 6.25
CA GLY A 183 -9.03 -7.25 6.21
C GLY A 183 -9.86 -7.46 4.95
N GLY A 184 -10.85 -6.58 4.82
CA GLY A 184 -11.94 -6.66 3.86
C GLY A 184 -13.02 -7.64 4.30
N GLU A 185 -14.13 -7.67 3.59
CA GLU A 185 -15.23 -8.58 3.90
C GLU A 185 -14.88 -10.02 3.53
N ARG A 186 -15.44 -10.97 4.27
CA ARG A 186 -15.55 -12.38 3.87
C ARG A 186 -17.01 -12.78 3.86
N ASN A 187 -17.50 -13.27 2.73
CA ASN A 187 -18.90 -13.66 2.53
C ASN A 187 -19.90 -12.55 2.92
N GLY A 188 -19.58 -11.29 2.59
CA GLY A 188 -20.44 -10.13 2.86
C GLY A 188 -20.43 -9.62 4.30
N SER A 189 -19.41 -9.98 5.09
CA SER A 189 -19.26 -9.51 6.47
C SER A 189 -17.83 -9.07 6.75
N ILE A 190 -17.69 -7.88 7.35
CA ILE A 190 -16.41 -7.38 7.87
C ILE A 190 -15.95 -8.16 9.12
N SER A 191 -16.88 -8.85 9.79
CA SER A 191 -16.61 -9.74 10.91
C SER A 191 -16.72 -11.20 10.47
N TYR A 192 -15.62 -11.94 10.57
CA TYR A 192 -15.52 -13.33 10.09
C TYR A 192 -14.48 -14.09 10.91
N ASP A 193 -14.65 -15.39 11.11
CA ASP A 193 -13.68 -16.26 11.80
C ASP A 193 -13.19 -15.74 13.18
N GLY A 194 -14.05 -15.01 13.89
CA GLY A 194 -13.71 -14.39 15.17
C GLY A 194 -12.86 -13.12 15.05
N LYS A 195 -12.66 -12.60 13.84
CA LYS A 195 -11.94 -11.38 13.50
C LYS A 195 -12.88 -10.23 13.15
N GLU A 196 -12.36 -9.01 13.23
CA GLU A 196 -12.99 -7.78 12.76
C GLU A 196 -12.03 -7.07 11.80
N ASN A 197 -12.40 -6.99 10.52
CA ASN A 197 -11.55 -6.47 9.44
C ASN A 197 -10.12 -7.08 9.46
N GLY A 198 -10.03 -8.40 9.64
CA GLY A 198 -8.76 -9.14 9.71
C GLY A 198 -8.06 -9.14 11.07
N TYR A 199 -8.38 -8.19 11.95
CA TYR A 199 -7.81 -8.10 13.29
C TYR A 199 -8.47 -9.12 14.24
N THR A 200 -7.67 -9.74 15.09
CA THR A 200 -8.12 -10.65 16.14
C THR A 200 -8.41 -9.85 17.41
N PRO A 201 -9.68 -9.76 17.86
CA PRO A 201 -10.02 -9.08 19.11
C PRO A 201 -9.44 -9.86 20.30
N VAL A 202 -8.67 -9.18 21.15
CA VAL A 202 -8.16 -9.74 22.40
C VAL A 202 -8.63 -8.85 23.56
N ALA A 203 -9.26 -9.46 24.56
CA ALA A 203 -9.84 -8.73 25.68
C ALA A 203 -8.76 -7.96 26.46
N GLY A 204 -8.95 -6.65 26.61
CA GLY A 204 -8.02 -5.77 27.32
C GLY A 204 -6.85 -5.25 26.46
N GLU A 205 -6.75 -5.66 25.20
CA GLU A 205 -5.73 -5.16 24.29
C GLU A 205 -6.27 -4.07 23.38
N CYS A 206 -5.42 -3.09 23.07
CA CYS A 206 -5.74 -1.99 22.18
C CYS A 206 -4.81 -2.00 20.99
N LYS A 207 -5.39 -2.14 19.80
CA LYS A 207 -4.70 -2.09 18.52
C LYS A 207 -4.86 -0.68 17.95
N THR A 208 -3.77 0.08 17.93
CA THR A 208 -3.79 1.52 17.68
C THR A 208 -2.57 1.98 16.93
N GLN A 209 -2.58 3.22 16.46
CA GLN A 209 -1.42 3.90 15.85
C GLN A 209 -0.36 4.34 16.87
N PHE A 210 -0.26 3.70 18.04
CA PHE A 210 0.68 4.10 19.08
C PHE A 210 2.15 3.86 18.65
N PRO A 211 3.08 4.83 18.81
CA PRO A 211 2.92 6.24 19.26
C PRO A 211 2.96 7.29 18.12
N TYR A 212 2.43 6.98 16.93
CA TYR A 212 2.48 7.78 15.70
C TYR A 212 1.09 8.20 15.21
N ALA A 213 0.38 9.00 16.01
CA ALA A 213 -0.98 9.43 15.69
C ALA A 213 -1.07 10.24 14.38
N GLU A 214 -2.17 10.05 13.66
CA GLU A 214 -2.57 10.86 12.52
C GLU A 214 -3.20 12.18 12.99
N GLY A 215 -2.42 13.25 13.01
CA GLY A 215 -2.90 14.64 12.95
C GLY A 215 -3.34 15.32 14.25
N ILE A 216 -3.42 16.66 14.20
CA ILE A 216 -3.72 17.47 15.39
C ILE A 216 -5.13 17.28 15.91
N GLY A 217 -5.25 17.07 17.23
CA GLY A 217 -6.53 17.07 17.94
C GLY A 217 -7.21 15.70 17.97
N THR A 218 -6.53 14.67 17.48
CA THR A 218 -6.98 13.28 17.56
C THR A 218 -6.50 12.63 18.85
N LYS A 219 -7.03 11.43 19.16
CA LYS A 219 -6.54 10.60 20.25
C LYS A 219 -5.06 10.27 20.03
N GLY A 220 -4.24 10.29 21.08
CA GLY A 220 -2.78 10.20 20.96
C GLY A 220 -2.06 11.52 20.61
N TRP A 221 -2.75 12.50 20.03
CA TRP A 221 -2.17 13.82 19.71
C TRP A 221 -2.49 14.94 20.71
N ASN A 222 -3.51 14.77 21.58
CA ASN A 222 -3.92 15.83 22.50
C ASN A 222 -2.77 16.25 23.47
N SER A 223 -2.99 17.32 24.25
CA SER A 223 -1.95 17.94 25.10
C SER A 223 -1.28 17.03 26.14
N GLN A 224 -1.73 15.78 26.31
CA GLN A 224 -1.08 14.78 27.15
C GLN A 224 -0.95 13.46 26.38
N ILE A 225 0.13 13.35 25.61
CA ILE A 225 0.60 12.07 25.05
C ILE A 225 0.81 11.10 26.22
N THR A 226 0.20 9.93 26.13
CA THR A 226 0.30 8.89 27.16
C THR A 226 1.16 7.73 26.67
N THR A 227 1.69 6.96 27.60
CA THR A 227 2.39 5.69 27.31
C THR A 227 1.43 4.50 27.24
N ASN A 228 0.11 4.73 27.32
CA ASN A 228 -0.90 3.69 27.25
C ASN A 228 -1.44 3.63 25.82
N PRO A 229 -1.21 2.53 25.08
CA PRO A 229 -1.67 2.41 23.69
C PRO A 229 -3.18 2.61 23.53
N CYS A 230 -4.00 2.31 24.54
CA CYS A 230 -5.45 2.50 24.48
C CYS A 230 -5.92 3.95 24.37
N ASP A 231 -5.04 4.92 24.62
CA ASP A 231 -5.38 6.34 24.50
C ASP A 231 -5.18 6.89 23.07
N TRP A 232 -4.77 6.03 22.13
CA TRP A 232 -4.43 6.37 20.75
C TRP A 232 -5.54 5.98 19.77
N GLN A 233 -5.37 6.35 18.49
CA GLN A 233 -6.34 6.06 17.43
C GLN A 233 -6.43 4.57 17.17
N SER A 234 -7.62 3.99 17.33
CA SER A 234 -7.86 2.59 16.99
C SER A 234 -7.71 2.35 15.49
N VAL A 235 -6.99 1.28 15.13
CA VAL A 235 -6.90 0.81 13.74
C VAL A 235 -7.92 -0.28 13.42
N THR A 236 -8.63 -0.81 14.42
CA THR A 236 -9.62 -1.88 14.23
C THR A 236 -10.99 -1.31 13.84
N ASN A 237 -11.37 -0.16 14.39
CA ASN A 237 -12.67 0.47 14.18
C ASN A 237 -12.61 2.00 14.36
N GLY A 238 -13.76 2.66 14.30
CA GLY A 238 -13.85 4.11 14.42
C GLY A 238 -13.27 4.87 13.20
N PRO A 239 -13.07 6.19 13.33
CA PRO A 239 -12.69 7.06 12.21
C PRO A 239 -11.28 6.80 11.65
N PHE A 240 -10.49 5.95 12.30
CA PHE A 240 -9.14 5.56 11.87
C PHE A 240 -9.04 4.07 11.57
N GLY A 241 -10.15 3.32 11.63
CA GLY A 241 -10.15 1.89 11.41
C GLY A 241 -9.83 1.50 9.97
N TYR A 242 -8.75 0.75 9.77
CA TYR A 242 -8.40 0.10 8.52
C TYR A 242 -7.43 -1.06 8.77
N ASN A 243 -7.38 -2.00 7.83
CA ASN A 243 -6.31 -2.97 7.73
C ASN A 243 -5.69 -2.85 6.33
N ALA A 244 -4.40 -3.19 6.20
CA ALA A 244 -3.70 -2.98 4.96
C ALA A 244 -2.59 -3.99 4.71
N PHE A 245 -2.26 -4.18 3.44
CA PHE A 245 -1.14 -5.01 3.00
C PHE A 245 -0.51 -4.40 1.76
N HIS A 246 0.80 -4.25 1.75
CA HIS A 246 1.54 -3.83 0.55
C HIS A 246 1.63 -5.04 -0.36
N LEU A 247 0.77 -5.07 -1.37
CA LEU A 247 0.77 -6.13 -2.37
C LEU A 247 2.11 -6.09 -3.10
N LEU A 248 2.48 -4.93 -3.67
CA LEU A 248 3.83 -4.70 -4.15
C LEU A 248 4.10 -3.20 -4.26
N GLY A 249 5.10 -2.71 -3.52
CA GLY A 249 5.60 -1.34 -3.62
C GLY A 249 7.07 -1.26 -4.01
N ILE A 250 7.49 -0.11 -4.54
CA ILE A 250 8.90 0.25 -4.72
C ILE A 250 9.21 1.46 -3.85
N VAL A 251 10.29 1.38 -3.08
CA VAL A 251 10.75 2.47 -2.21
C VAL A 251 12.08 3.06 -2.65
N ASP A 252 12.41 4.21 -2.09
CA ASP A 252 13.52 5.08 -2.50
C ASP A 252 14.80 4.96 -1.63
N PHE A 253 14.85 3.97 -0.75
CA PHE A 253 15.87 3.84 0.29
C PHE A 253 16.40 2.41 0.39
N SER A 254 17.59 2.27 0.98
CA SER A 254 18.24 0.97 1.15
C SER A 254 17.75 0.27 2.40
N ASN A 255 17.70 -1.07 2.35
CA ASN A 255 17.34 -1.95 3.46
C ASN A 255 15.94 -1.64 4.04
N PRO A 256 14.84 -1.86 3.28
CA PRO A 256 13.49 -1.77 3.83
C PRO A 256 13.30 -2.63 5.06
N LYS A 257 12.78 -2.03 6.13
CA LYS A 257 12.45 -2.68 7.40
C LYS A 257 11.13 -2.14 7.90
N PRO A 258 10.31 -2.94 8.61
CA PRO A 258 9.07 -2.43 9.17
C PRO A 258 9.31 -1.19 10.06
N ALA A 259 8.46 -0.20 9.87
CA ALA A 259 8.52 1.11 10.51
C ALA A 259 7.11 1.72 10.57
N ASN A 260 6.97 2.85 11.28
CA ASN A 260 5.71 3.56 11.40
C ASN A 260 5.06 3.87 10.03
N LEU A 261 3.73 3.95 10.01
CA LEU A 261 2.94 4.27 8.82
C LEU A 261 3.48 5.46 8.01
N HIS A 262 3.84 6.55 8.68
CA HIS A 262 4.15 7.82 8.03
C HIS A 262 5.48 7.77 7.27
N PHE A 263 6.45 7.02 7.78
CA PHE A 263 7.70 6.73 7.08
C PHE A 263 7.43 6.17 5.68
N TRP A 264 6.52 5.19 5.56
CA TRP A 264 6.17 4.60 4.27
C TRP A 264 5.45 5.58 3.35
N HIS A 265 4.58 6.44 3.89
CA HIS A 265 3.95 7.49 3.09
C HIS A 265 4.99 8.43 2.46
N TYR A 266 6.09 8.70 3.15
CA TYR A 266 7.15 9.58 2.65
C TYR A 266 8.13 8.92 1.68
N ARG A 267 8.40 7.61 1.81
CA ARG A 267 9.53 6.93 1.15
C ARG A 267 9.17 5.96 0.02
N ARG A 268 7.88 5.87 -0.32
CA ARG A 268 7.38 5.08 -1.48
C ARG A 268 7.51 5.88 -2.78
N LYS A 269 7.88 5.21 -3.86
CA LYS A 269 7.80 5.74 -5.24
C LYS A 269 6.48 5.34 -5.88
N ILE A 270 6.12 4.06 -5.78
CA ILE A 270 4.86 3.49 -6.27
C ILE A 270 4.35 2.45 -5.27
N LEU A 271 3.05 2.14 -5.33
CA LEU A 271 2.46 1.09 -4.53
C LEU A 271 1.17 0.53 -5.16
N MET A 272 1.13 -0.80 -5.20
CA MET A 272 -0.11 -1.54 -5.17
C MET A 272 -0.37 -2.03 -3.74
N ASP A 273 -1.50 -1.64 -3.14
CA ASP A 273 -1.89 -2.07 -1.80
C ASP A 273 -3.36 -2.45 -1.69
N SER A 274 -3.62 -3.27 -0.69
CA SER A 274 -4.96 -3.51 -0.17
C SER A 274 -5.18 -2.55 0.98
N PHE A 275 -6.19 -1.67 0.87
CA PHE A 275 -6.56 -0.73 1.92
C PHE A 275 -8.01 -0.97 2.36
N ALA A 276 -8.18 -1.91 3.28
CA ALA A 276 -9.49 -2.34 3.76
C ALA A 276 -9.99 -1.40 4.86
N GLN A 277 -10.74 -0.36 4.47
CA GLN A 277 -11.33 0.58 5.42
C GLN A 277 -12.43 -0.07 6.25
N HIS A 278 -12.45 0.21 7.54
CA HIS A 278 -13.58 -0.15 8.38
C HIS A 278 -14.79 0.73 8.04
N PRO A 279 -16.04 0.22 8.08
CA PRO A 279 -17.24 1.03 7.84
C PRO A 279 -17.34 2.31 8.69
N ASP A 280 -16.85 2.28 9.94
CA ASP A 280 -16.82 3.48 10.80
C ASP A 280 -15.92 4.59 10.26
N ARG A 281 -14.83 4.24 9.57
CA ARG A 281 -13.92 5.20 8.92
C ARG A 281 -14.60 5.88 7.75
N ILE A 282 -15.39 5.12 7.00
CA ILE A 282 -16.20 5.61 5.87
C ILE A 282 -17.33 6.52 6.38
N GLY A 283 -17.97 6.13 7.49
CA GLY A 283 -19.09 6.85 8.08
C GLY A 283 -20.22 7.06 7.06
N THR A 284 -20.70 8.31 6.95
CA THR A 284 -21.72 8.68 5.96
C THR A 284 -21.15 9.07 4.59
N GLY A 285 -19.82 9.09 4.44
CA GLY A 285 -19.12 9.44 3.21
C GLY A 285 -19.11 8.31 2.18
N THR A 286 -18.38 8.51 1.08
CA THR A 286 -18.16 7.45 0.07
C THR A 286 -17.00 6.53 0.43
N GLY A 287 -16.12 6.96 1.33
CA GLY A 287 -14.86 6.29 1.65
C GLY A 287 -13.79 6.43 0.56
N GLY A 288 -14.09 7.07 -0.56
CA GLY A 288 -13.31 7.05 -1.79
C GLY A 288 -14.16 6.53 -2.95
N ARG A 289 -13.50 5.95 -3.96
CA ARG A 289 -14.17 5.37 -5.13
C ARG A 289 -13.43 4.14 -5.64
N ILE A 290 -14.15 3.26 -6.32
CA ILE A 290 -13.61 2.06 -6.98
C ILE A 290 -14.05 2.07 -8.42
N CYS A 291 -13.15 1.76 -9.33
CA CYS A 291 -13.50 1.58 -10.73
C CYS A 291 -14.14 0.20 -10.96
N ASP A 292 -15.34 0.17 -11.53
CA ASP A 292 -15.88 -1.03 -12.18
C ASP A 292 -15.33 -1.09 -13.62
N PRO A 293 -14.43 -2.04 -13.94
CA PRO A 293 -13.79 -2.08 -15.25
C PRO A 293 -14.67 -2.77 -16.32
N THR A 294 -15.87 -3.25 -15.98
CA THR A 294 -16.88 -3.73 -16.93
C THR A 294 -17.70 -2.57 -17.48
N THR A 295 -18.12 -1.65 -16.63
CA THR A 295 -18.93 -0.48 -17.03
C THR A 295 -18.09 0.77 -17.28
N ASN A 296 -16.82 0.76 -16.83
CA ASN A 296 -15.92 1.91 -16.83
C ASN A 296 -16.49 3.11 -16.05
N THR A 297 -17.10 2.83 -14.90
CA THR A 297 -17.68 3.83 -14.00
C THR A 297 -17.22 3.63 -12.58
N TYR A 298 -17.15 4.72 -11.82
CA TYR A 298 -16.85 4.66 -10.39
C TYR A 298 -18.08 4.37 -9.54
N TYR A 299 -17.89 3.61 -8.46
CA TYR A 299 -18.84 3.47 -7.36
C TYR A 299 -18.15 3.71 -6.00
N PRO A 300 -18.89 4.05 -4.93
CA PRO A 300 -18.33 4.30 -3.60
C PRO A 300 -17.71 3.05 -2.96
N ILE A 301 -16.64 3.22 -2.18
CA ILE A 301 -16.06 2.14 -1.35
C ILE A 301 -17.05 1.64 -0.30
N ARG A 302 -17.92 2.52 0.21
CA ARG A 302 -18.99 2.13 1.14
C ARG A 302 -19.89 1.00 0.62
N ASP A 303 -20.04 0.89 -0.70
CA ASP A 303 -20.93 -0.07 -1.33
C ASP A 303 -20.16 -1.33 -1.81
N SER A 304 -18.92 -1.49 -1.36
CA SER A 304 -17.95 -2.51 -1.79
C SER A 304 -17.68 -3.55 -0.70
N THR A 305 -16.90 -4.59 -1.05
CA THR A 305 -16.41 -5.61 -0.12
C THR A 305 -15.20 -5.17 0.70
N ASN A 306 -14.69 -3.94 0.52
CA ASN A 306 -13.45 -3.43 1.11
C ASN A 306 -12.17 -4.21 0.75
N ASN A 307 -12.24 -5.24 -0.10
CA ASN A 307 -11.08 -5.99 -0.62
C ASN A 307 -10.46 -5.27 -1.83
N ILE A 308 -10.20 -3.99 -1.70
CA ILE A 308 -9.79 -3.13 -2.81
C ILE A 308 -8.32 -3.38 -3.21
N ILE A 309 -8.00 -3.10 -4.47
CA ILE A 309 -6.62 -2.94 -4.94
C ILE A 309 -6.47 -1.50 -5.38
N ASP A 310 -5.71 -0.75 -4.62
CA ASP A 310 -5.21 0.55 -5.01
C ASP A 310 -3.95 0.35 -5.87
N MET A 311 -3.81 1.13 -6.95
CA MET A 311 -2.62 1.15 -7.81
C MET A 311 -2.26 2.62 -8.01
N TRP A 312 -1.10 3.04 -7.49
CA TRP A 312 -0.79 4.46 -7.42
C TRP A 312 0.70 4.75 -7.36
N ILE A 313 1.04 5.96 -7.83
CA ILE A 313 2.39 6.53 -7.69
C ILE A 313 2.39 7.62 -6.62
N ASN A 314 3.52 7.82 -5.97
CA ASN A 314 3.74 8.98 -5.14
C ASN A 314 4.22 10.13 -6.03
N GLY A 315 3.43 11.20 -6.10
CA GLY A 315 3.84 12.48 -6.65
C GLY A 315 4.71 13.26 -5.65
N MET A 316 4.97 14.53 -5.94
CA MET A 316 5.76 15.40 -5.08
C MET A 316 5.18 15.52 -3.66
N PRO A 317 5.98 15.35 -2.60
CA PRO A 317 5.51 15.56 -1.24
C PRO A 317 5.07 17.01 -1.06
N ASN A 318 4.08 17.23 -0.20
CA ASN A 318 3.82 18.57 0.28
C ASN A 318 5.01 19.02 1.13
N TYR A 319 5.86 19.88 0.59
CA TYR A 319 7.03 20.40 1.31
C TYR A 319 6.67 21.33 2.47
N LYS A 320 5.42 21.79 2.57
CA LYS A 320 4.97 22.70 3.63
C LYS A 320 3.60 22.24 4.13
N PRO A 321 3.50 21.05 4.75
CA PRO A 321 2.26 20.60 5.34
C PRO A 321 1.79 21.59 6.41
N GLY A 322 0.47 21.60 6.63
CA GLY A 322 -0.12 22.33 7.75
C GLY A 322 0.43 21.83 9.09
N LYS A 323 0.12 22.56 10.17
CA LYS A 323 0.51 22.17 11.53
C LYS A 323 0.00 20.75 11.83
N GLY A 324 0.91 19.83 12.20
CA GLY A 324 0.63 18.40 12.40
C GLY A 324 0.00 17.70 11.20
N GLY A 325 0.24 18.20 9.99
CA GLY A 325 -0.07 17.48 8.76
C GLY A 325 0.96 16.39 8.50
N ILE A 326 0.56 15.37 7.75
CA ILE A 326 1.41 14.24 7.38
C ILE A 326 2.19 14.60 6.10
N THR A 327 3.50 14.33 6.09
CA THR A 327 4.33 14.41 4.87
C THR A 327 4.14 13.17 4.02
N GLY A 328 4.21 13.33 2.69
CA GLY A 328 4.13 12.19 1.77
C GLY A 328 2.73 11.75 1.35
N ASN A 329 1.65 12.48 1.68
CA ASN A 329 0.30 12.20 1.15
C ASN A 329 0.08 12.77 -0.26
N SER A 330 0.98 12.44 -1.18
CA SER A 330 0.90 12.81 -2.60
C SER A 330 0.59 11.58 -3.44
N GLN A 331 -0.43 10.83 -3.07
CA GLN A 331 -0.84 9.61 -3.78
C GLN A 331 -1.63 9.96 -5.04
N TRP A 332 -1.24 9.41 -6.19
CA TRP A 332 -1.91 9.60 -7.46
C TRP A 332 -2.33 8.24 -8.02
N PHE A 333 -3.63 7.99 -8.04
CA PHE A 333 -4.22 6.70 -8.32
C PHE A 333 -4.50 6.53 -9.81
N MET A 334 -4.25 5.33 -10.32
CA MET A 334 -4.48 4.96 -11.71
C MET A 334 -5.54 3.87 -11.79
N THR A 335 -6.51 4.06 -12.67
CA THR A 335 -7.62 3.12 -12.86
C THR A 335 -7.99 3.04 -14.34
N THR A 336 -8.73 2.01 -14.76
CA THR A 336 -9.25 1.98 -16.14
C THR A 336 -10.26 3.10 -16.39
N CYS A 337 -11.00 3.51 -15.35
CA CYS A 337 -11.98 4.59 -15.40
C CYS A 337 -11.35 5.97 -15.69
N SER A 338 -10.10 6.18 -15.27
CA SER A 338 -9.30 7.37 -15.63
C SER A 338 -8.48 7.17 -16.91
N GLY A 339 -8.67 6.06 -17.64
CA GLY A 339 -7.86 5.72 -18.81
C GLY A 339 -6.39 5.44 -18.48
N GLY A 340 -6.09 5.08 -17.23
CA GLY A 340 -4.72 4.92 -16.73
C GLY A 340 -4.00 6.22 -16.39
N VAL A 341 -4.67 7.37 -16.49
CA VAL A 341 -4.12 8.64 -16.01
C VAL A 341 -4.08 8.63 -14.49
N ALA A 342 -2.93 9.02 -13.94
CA ALA A 342 -2.74 9.17 -12.50
C ALA A 342 -3.48 10.42 -12.01
N GLU A 343 -4.37 10.27 -11.03
CA GLU A 343 -5.19 11.36 -10.48
C GLU A 343 -4.96 11.52 -8.97
N PRO A 344 -4.82 12.74 -8.44
CA PRO A 344 -4.62 12.99 -7.01
C PRO A 344 -5.94 12.89 -6.22
N VAL A 345 -6.59 11.73 -6.30
CA VAL A 345 -7.87 11.42 -5.63
C VAL A 345 -7.67 10.19 -4.77
N SER A 346 -7.72 10.36 -3.44
CA SER A 346 -7.44 9.29 -2.48
C SER A 346 -8.65 8.93 -1.63
N PRO A 347 -8.97 7.64 -1.43
CA PRO A 347 -8.54 6.50 -2.24
C PRO A 347 -9.38 6.37 -3.52
N SER A 348 -8.77 5.82 -4.58
CA SER A 348 -9.40 5.60 -5.88
C SER A 348 -8.95 4.27 -6.47
N ALA A 349 -9.56 3.18 -6.03
CA ALA A 349 -9.11 1.82 -6.32
C ALA A 349 -9.33 1.40 -7.78
N ALA A 350 -8.40 0.58 -8.27
CA ALA A 350 -8.42 0.03 -9.61
C ALA A 350 -9.38 -1.16 -9.77
N ALA A 351 -9.56 -1.95 -8.70
CA ALA A 351 -10.44 -3.12 -8.68
C ALA A 351 -10.72 -3.62 -7.25
N GLU A 352 -11.53 -4.68 -7.14
CA GLU A 352 -11.71 -5.46 -5.91
C GLU A 352 -11.30 -6.93 -6.12
N MET A 353 -10.54 -7.47 -5.18
CA MET A 353 -10.26 -8.90 -5.07
C MET A 353 -11.49 -9.68 -4.59
N VAL A 354 -11.45 -11.00 -4.80
CA VAL A 354 -12.47 -11.94 -4.31
C VAL A 354 -11.78 -13.01 -3.46
N PRO A 355 -11.49 -12.72 -2.17
CA PRO A 355 -10.79 -13.65 -1.29
C PRO A 355 -11.45 -15.02 -1.16
N GLU A 356 -12.77 -15.12 -1.38
CA GLU A 356 -13.52 -16.39 -1.36
C GLU A 356 -13.07 -17.39 -2.43
N LEU A 357 -12.41 -16.91 -3.49
CA LEU A 357 -11.84 -17.78 -4.53
C LEU A 357 -10.44 -18.29 -4.15
N MET A 358 -9.76 -17.65 -3.20
CA MET A 358 -8.45 -18.07 -2.72
C MET A 358 -8.57 -19.32 -1.82
N PRO A 359 -7.62 -20.28 -1.87
CA PRO A 359 -6.40 -20.31 -2.67
C PRO A 359 -6.55 -20.99 -4.04
N ASN A 360 -7.79 -21.17 -4.53
CA ASN A 360 -8.04 -21.84 -5.81
C ASN A 360 -7.95 -20.89 -7.01
N SER A 361 -7.97 -19.58 -6.75
CA SER A 361 -7.65 -18.50 -7.70
C SER A 361 -6.55 -17.63 -7.11
N ASP A 362 -5.63 -17.21 -7.98
CA ASP A 362 -4.41 -16.49 -7.61
C ASP A 362 -4.44 -15.07 -8.18
N TYR A 363 -3.67 -14.19 -7.57
CA TYR A 363 -3.34 -12.90 -8.16
C TYR A 363 -1.85 -12.84 -8.45
N VAL A 364 -1.51 -12.36 -9.65
CA VAL A 364 -0.13 -12.11 -10.05
C VAL A 364 0.05 -10.60 -10.12
N PHE A 365 0.90 -10.07 -9.25
CA PHE A 365 1.28 -8.67 -9.23
C PHE A 365 2.65 -8.51 -9.86
N ALA A 366 2.83 -7.44 -10.62
CA ALA A 366 4.13 -7.09 -11.16
C ALA A 366 4.36 -5.59 -11.20
N VAL A 367 5.63 -5.22 -11.05
CA VAL A 367 6.14 -3.89 -11.33
C VAL A 367 7.24 -4.00 -12.37
N GLU A 368 7.16 -3.17 -13.40
CA GLU A 368 8.25 -2.96 -14.35
C GLU A 368 8.82 -1.57 -14.19
N ARG A 369 10.15 -1.46 -14.24
CA ARG A 369 10.84 -0.21 -14.50
C ARG A 369 11.60 -0.33 -15.80
N ASP A 370 11.36 0.60 -16.70
CA ASP A 370 12.16 0.74 -17.93
C ASP A 370 12.88 2.09 -17.92
N LYS A 371 13.25 2.60 -19.10
CA LYS A 371 13.96 3.87 -19.24
C LYS A 371 13.04 5.08 -19.11
N THR A 372 11.74 4.92 -19.25
CA THR A 372 10.77 6.02 -19.30
C THR A 372 9.96 6.12 -18.03
N GLY A 373 9.66 5.01 -17.35
CA GLY A 373 8.76 5.03 -16.21
C GLY A 373 8.61 3.72 -15.45
N TYR A 374 7.55 3.67 -14.66
CA TYR A 374 7.09 2.48 -13.98
C TYR A 374 5.80 1.95 -14.62
N THR A 375 5.64 0.64 -14.62
CA THR A 375 4.38 -0.02 -14.96
C THR A 375 3.92 -0.87 -13.79
N GLU A 376 2.72 -0.60 -13.28
CA GLU A 376 2.05 -1.44 -12.30
C GLU A 376 1.09 -2.39 -13.01
N GLU A 377 1.06 -3.65 -12.59
CA GLU A 377 0.24 -4.69 -13.20
C GLU A 377 -0.31 -5.65 -12.14
N VAL A 378 -1.59 -5.99 -12.25
CA VAL A 378 -2.21 -7.08 -11.51
C VAL A 378 -3.07 -7.92 -12.44
N THR A 379 -2.95 -9.25 -12.33
CA THR A 379 -3.80 -10.22 -13.05
C THR A 379 -4.49 -11.12 -12.06
N GLY A 380 -5.80 -11.31 -12.21
CA GLY A 380 -6.60 -12.20 -11.37
C GLY A 380 -8.08 -12.09 -11.69
N THR A 381 -8.93 -12.73 -10.89
CA THR A 381 -10.39 -12.59 -10.96
C THR A 381 -10.85 -11.46 -10.07
N PHE A 382 -11.36 -10.37 -10.63
CA PHE A 382 -11.90 -9.26 -9.83
C PHE A 382 -13.41 -9.37 -9.69
N LEU A 383 -13.95 -8.83 -8.58
CA LEU A 383 -15.39 -8.85 -8.29
C LEU A 383 -16.20 -8.30 -9.48
N HIS A 384 -15.71 -7.18 -10.02
CA HIS A 384 -16.18 -6.56 -11.25
C HIS A 384 -15.13 -6.77 -12.36
N GLY A 385 -15.56 -7.21 -13.54
CA GLY A 385 -14.65 -7.45 -14.68
C GLY A 385 -14.16 -8.88 -14.86
N GLY A 386 -14.39 -9.78 -13.90
CA GLY A 386 -13.97 -11.18 -14.01
C GLY A 386 -12.45 -11.36 -14.09
N TYR A 387 -11.99 -12.43 -14.74
CA TYR A 387 -10.55 -12.67 -14.92
C TYR A 387 -9.97 -11.73 -15.98
N ARG A 388 -8.99 -10.91 -15.59
CA ARG A 388 -8.30 -9.99 -16.51
C ARG A 388 -6.96 -9.51 -15.96
N THR A 389 -6.21 -8.80 -16.79
CA THR A 389 -5.03 -8.01 -16.40
C THR A 389 -5.39 -6.53 -16.37
N ILE A 390 -5.06 -5.86 -15.27
CA ILE A 390 -5.11 -4.41 -15.10
C ILE A 390 -3.67 -3.92 -15.10
N ARG A 391 -3.32 -2.98 -15.97
CA ARG A 391 -1.95 -2.53 -16.21
C ARG A 391 -1.91 -1.04 -16.53
N PHE A 392 -1.07 -0.29 -15.83
CA PHE A 392 -0.90 1.15 -16.03
C PHE A 392 0.58 1.52 -16.07
N HIS A 393 0.98 2.24 -17.12
CA HIS A 393 2.33 2.79 -17.25
C HIS A 393 2.29 4.29 -16.91
N ARG A 394 3.25 4.74 -16.11
CA ARG A 394 3.48 6.16 -15.82
C ARG A 394 4.94 6.49 -16.06
N ASP A 395 5.18 7.34 -17.06
CA ASP A 395 6.49 7.97 -17.28
C ASP A 395 6.97 8.63 -15.98
N PHE A 396 8.28 8.80 -15.79
CA PHE A 396 8.84 9.40 -14.57
C PHE A 396 8.33 10.82 -14.32
N VAL A 397 8.05 11.57 -15.40
CA VAL A 397 7.52 12.94 -15.33
C VAL A 397 6.44 13.09 -16.41
N VAL A 398 5.25 13.53 -16.02
CA VAL A 398 4.16 13.93 -16.94
C VAL A 398 3.67 15.29 -16.49
N ASP A 399 3.53 16.23 -17.43
CA ASP A 399 3.05 17.59 -17.17
C ASP A 399 3.75 18.30 -15.99
N ASN A 400 5.07 18.13 -15.90
CA ASN A 400 5.91 18.67 -14.81
C ASN A 400 5.56 18.15 -13.41
N VAL A 401 4.88 17.00 -13.34
CA VAL A 401 4.60 16.25 -12.11
C VAL A 401 5.46 14.98 -12.13
N PRO A 402 6.54 14.92 -11.32
CA PRO A 402 7.37 13.74 -11.23
C PRO A 402 6.75 12.68 -10.32
N ILE A 403 7.13 11.42 -10.53
CA ILE A 403 7.12 10.40 -9.49
C ILE A 403 8.23 10.75 -8.50
N TRP A 404 7.91 10.81 -7.22
CA TRP A 404 8.85 11.12 -6.14
C TRP A 404 10.08 10.21 -6.21
N HIS A 405 11.27 10.81 -6.20
CA HIS A 405 12.55 10.10 -6.23
C HIS A 405 12.68 9.03 -7.32
N TYR A 406 12.14 9.28 -8.52
CA TYR A 406 12.17 8.29 -9.60
C TYR A 406 13.59 7.87 -10.05
N ASN A 407 14.59 8.72 -9.82
CA ASN A 407 15.96 8.55 -10.30
C ASN A 407 16.72 7.53 -9.44
N ASN A 408 17.27 6.50 -10.09
CA ASN A 408 18.06 5.46 -9.42
C ASN A 408 19.55 5.81 -9.35
N THR A 409 19.98 6.76 -10.20
CA THR A 409 21.36 7.22 -10.30
C THR A 409 21.43 8.75 -10.42
N PRO A 410 22.55 9.36 -10.00
CA PRO A 410 22.78 10.82 -10.09
C PRO A 410 22.53 11.46 -11.45
N ASP A 411 22.77 10.73 -12.54
CA ASP A 411 22.67 11.23 -13.92
C ASP A 411 21.24 11.27 -14.48
N GLN A 412 20.27 10.65 -13.80
CA GLN A 412 18.87 10.59 -14.25
C GLN A 412 18.03 11.81 -13.83
N TYR A 413 18.60 12.72 -13.04
CA TYR A 413 17.88 13.85 -12.47
C TYR A 413 18.79 15.06 -12.25
N ASP A 414 18.30 16.25 -12.60
CA ASP A 414 19.05 17.49 -12.67
C ASP A 414 18.84 18.42 -11.45
N GLY A 415 17.99 18.06 -10.49
CA GLY A 415 17.66 18.91 -9.33
C GLY A 415 16.41 19.77 -9.50
N SER A 416 15.68 19.67 -10.61
CA SER A 416 14.53 20.53 -10.94
C SER A 416 13.36 20.49 -9.94
N TYR A 417 13.25 19.44 -9.12
CA TYR A 417 12.19 19.24 -8.12
C TYR A 417 12.70 19.35 -6.68
N ASN A 418 13.92 19.86 -6.47
CA ASN A 418 14.47 20.04 -5.14
C ASN A 418 13.59 21.00 -4.31
N GLY A 419 13.51 20.75 -3.02
CA GLY A 419 12.73 21.58 -2.10
C GLY A 419 13.21 21.48 -0.67
N THR A 420 12.65 22.36 0.15
CA THR A 420 12.85 22.37 1.60
C THR A 420 11.59 21.85 2.26
N LEU A 421 11.69 20.72 2.94
CA LEU A 421 10.63 20.24 3.81
C LEU A 421 10.56 21.11 5.04
N VAL A 422 9.39 21.64 5.35
CA VAL A 422 9.14 22.50 6.50
C VAL A 422 8.09 21.86 7.39
N GLN A 423 8.45 21.58 8.64
CA GLN A 423 7.48 21.21 9.65
C GLN A 423 7.26 22.37 10.61
N ASN A 424 6.00 22.74 10.77
CA ASN A 424 5.56 23.62 11.85
C ASN A 424 5.01 22.76 12.98
N GLY A 425 5.90 22.06 13.69
CA GLY A 425 5.51 21.16 14.76
C GLY A 425 4.88 21.90 15.94
N VAL A 426 4.19 21.16 16.82
CA VAL A 426 3.59 21.75 18.02
C VAL A 426 4.65 22.30 18.98
N TYR A 427 5.76 21.58 19.15
CA TYR A 427 6.85 21.95 20.06
C TYR A 427 7.95 22.71 19.35
N ASN A 428 8.41 22.21 18.20
CA ASN A 428 9.51 22.80 17.45
C ASN A 428 9.12 22.99 15.99
N ARG A 429 9.69 24.04 15.40
CA ARG A 429 9.70 24.24 13.95
C ARG A 429 11.04 23.78 13.42
N GLN A 430 11.04 23.00 12.35
CA GLN A 430 12.25 22.54 11.68
C GLN A 430 12.11 22.63 10.16
N GLU A 431 13.25 22.85 9.50
CA GLU A 431 13.36 22.83 8.05
C GLU A 431 14.46 21.84 7.66
N TRP A 432 14.20 21.04 6.64
CA TRP A 432 15.18 20.18 6.00
C TRP A 432 15.31 20.62 4.53
N PRO A 433 16.34 21.41 4.18
CA PRO A 433 16.60 21.74 2.78
C PRO A 433 17.00 20.48 2.01
N ASP A 434 17.12 20.62 0.69
CA ASP A 434 17.72 19.61 -0.17
C ASP A 434 17.08 18.22 -0.04
N GLN A 435 15.75 18.19 -0.11
CA GLN A 435 15.02 16.91 -0.07
C GLN A 435 15.22 16.09 -1.35
N TRP A 436 15.47 16.75 -2.48
CA TRP A 436 15.77 16.09 -3.74
C TRP A 436 16.80 16.89 -4.56
N PRO A 437 18.05 16.99 -4.09
CA PRO A 437 19.06 17.84 -4.70
C PRO A 437 19.60 17.24 -6.00
N ALA A 438 20.19 18.09 -6.85
CA ALA A 438 20.91 17.62 -8.04
C ALA A 438 22.04 16.66 -7.66
N GLY A 439 22.28 15.64 -8.49
CA GLY A 439 23.33 14.63 -8.25
C GLY A 439 22.98 13.59 -7.17
N SER A 440 21.73 13.58 -6.68
CA SER A 440 21.21 12.51 -5.82
C SER A 440 20.81 11.27 -6.63
N GLY A 441 20.72 10.10 -5.98
CA GLY A 441 20.19 8.88 -6.58
C GLY A 441 19.54 8.01 -5.52
N TYR A 442 18.35 7.48 -5.82
CA TYR A 442 17.51 6.77 -4.87
C TYR A 442 17.29 5.35 -5.35
N PRO A 443 17.83 4.33 -4.68
CA PRO A 443 17.73 2.96 -5.14
C PRO A 443 16.29 2.47 -5.15
N ASP A 444 16.00 1.46 -5.96
CA ASP A 444 14.74 0.73 -5.90
C ASP A 444 14.92 -0.52 -5.06
N PHE A 445 14.07 -0.66 -4.05
CA PHE A 445 13.85 -1.89 -3.33
C PHE A 445 12.36 -2.21 -3.32
N PRO A 446 11.97 -3.47 -3.57
CA PRO A 446 10.57 -3.85 -3.50
C PRO A 446 10.15 -4.12 -2.06
N VAL A 447 8.86 -3.97 -1.79
CA VAL A 447 8.24 -4.33 -0.51
C VAL A 447 6.97 -5.11 -0.79
N ILE A 448 6.89 -6.32 -0.26
CA ILE A 448 5.71 -7.20 -0.28
C ILE A 448 5.46 -7.63 1.17
N GLY A 449 4.31 -7.30 1.75
CA GLY A 449 4.03 -7.66 3.14
C GLY A 449 3.26 -6.62 3.94
N ASP A 450 3.37 -6.75 5.25
CA ASP A 450 2.94 -5.77 6.23
C ASP A 450 4.16 -4.99 6.73
N PRO A 451 4.37 -3.76 6.26
CA PRO A 451 5.55 -2.99 6.61
C PRO A 451 5.33 -2.08 7.82
N TYR A 452 4.12 -2.06 8.39
CA TYR A 452 3.73 -1.11 9.42
C TYR A 452 4.03 -1.66 10.82
N THR A 453 4.48 -0.78 11.72
CA THR A 453 4.72 -1.12 13.15
C THR A 453 3.66 -0.55 14.09
N ASP A 454 2.57 -0.05 13.52
CA ASP A 454 1.49 0.70 14.17
C ASP A 454 0.13 0.50 13.46
N ALA A 455 0.06 -0.43 12.51
CA ALA A 455 -1.15 -0.86 11.81
C ALA A 455 -0.88 -2.24 11.18
N GLY A 456 -1.94 -2.92 10.71
CA GLY A 456 -1.80 -4.19 10.01
C GLY A 456 -1.86 -5.39 10.94
N GLU A 457 -2.72 -6.35 10.64
CA GLU A 457 -2.69 -7.66 11.29
C GLU A 457 -3.28 -8.66 10.31
N GLY A 458 -2.64 -9.80 10.16
CA GLY A 458 -3.14 -10.77 9.21
C GLY A 458 -2.17 -11.84 8.80
N SER A 459 -2.56 -12.52 7.73
CA SER A 459 -1.68 -13.47 7.06
C SER A 459 -1.84 -13.42 5.55
N ALA A 460 -0.77 -13.75 4.84
CA ALA A 460 -0.77 -13.89 3.40
C ALA A 460 0.09 -15.09 3.01
N THR A 461 -0.22 -15.73 1.88
CA THR A 461 0.63 -16.78 1.31
C THR A 461 1.03 -16.44 -0.10
N ILE A 462 2.29 -16.70 -0.42
CA ILE A 462 2.94 -16.39 -1.70
C ILE A 462 3.44 -17.70 -2.29
N ASP A 463 3.14 -17.93 -3.55
CA ASP A 463 3.57 -19.12 -4.29
C ASP A 463 4.94 -18.92 -4.94
N SER A 464 5.18 -17.74 -5.49
CA SER A 464 6.46 -17.46 -6.16
C SER A 464 6.80 -15.98 -6.22
N ILE A 465 8.09 -15.68 -6.29
CA ILE A 465 8.67 -14.35 -6.52
C ILE A 465 9.74 -14.47 -7.62
N LYS A 466 9.66 -13.65 -8.65
CA LYS A 466 10.54 -13.69 -9.82
C LYS A 466 11.08 -12.31 -10.16
N LEU A 467 12.37 -12.25 -10.45
CA LEU A 467 13.02 -11.07 -10.98
C LEU A 467 13.46 -11.33 -12.42
N TYR A 468 13.09 -10.43 -13.31
CA TYR A 468 13.53 -10.40 -14.69
C TYR A 468 14.32 -9.13 -14.99
N VAL A 469 15.26 -9.24 -15.93
CA VAL A 469 16.08 -8.14 -16.44
C VAL A 469 15.99 -8.10 -17.97
N PRO A 470 16.36 -6.99 -18.64
CA PRO A 470 16.32 -6.95 -20.10
C PRO A 470 17.19 -8.05 -20.71
N LYS A 471 16.71 -8.70 -21.78
CA LYS A 471 17.54 -9.56 -22.62
C LYS A 471 18.64 -8.70 -23.23
N HIS A 472 19.89 -8.98 -22.89
CA HIS A 472 21.01 -8.43 -23.63
C HIS A 472 20.92 -8.97 -25.07
N LYS A 473 20.88 -8.07 -26.05
CA LYS A 473 20.96 -8.43 -27.48
C LYS A 473 22.39 -8.76 -27.87
#